data_AF-A0A0L0LQ13-F1
#
_entry.id   AF-A0A0L0LQ13-F1
#
_cell.length_a   1.000
_cell.length_b   1.000
_cell.length_c   1.000
_cell.angle_alpha   90.00
_cell.angle_beta   90.00
_cell.angle_gamma   90.00
#
_symmetry.space_group_name_H-M   'P 1'
#
loop_
_entity.id
_entity.type
_entity.pdbx_description
1 polymer ?
#
loop_
_entity_poly.entity_id
_entity_poly.type
_entity_poly.pdbx_seq_one_letter_code
_entity_poly.pdbx_strand_id
1 'polypeptide(L)'
;MSSASPYPLYDWSTKLIKEARKSAGLVLSGEMFCVIYSALIFIFFLFAPAQSVQNFEVLIFLSPLWLPFMVMGFAREKRLELARALFHVTQKKILLELRVPRDTRKSPQAMETFFTNLALAPGESTWYKRMIQGRTRPWWSLELVSTEGEVHFYIWTWEIWRRPLESFLYAQYPGAELIEATDYSRLIDPSHEPNKMWTVEYAFAEPDAFPINSYIDFGLEKNPKPEEQVDPIAQVIEVLNSIGKGEHIWIQIMIQGDNAKSPKFAGRMNKKGKPYTIIDEGEETIEKIRRNAMMQYEEVDSMGKKIKKTLTNPTKGQLDMISDISRKIYKPCYDVGMRAIYFADKEHFKGTTPGAVGSIWKPFGGANKIGDVGGSNDFFGYPWEDPGRKREAHMEHHALLSYRRRAYFYPPCVGTYMIMSAEELATIFHIPSSTVASGGFTRIQSATSGAPGNLPT
;
A
#
# COMPACT_ATOMS: atom_id res chain seq x y z
N MET A 1 -9.15 9.28 12.31
CA MET A 1 -8.75 10.64 12.73
C MET A 1 -7.30 10.85 12.34
N SER A 2 -7.02 11.61 11.27
CA SER A 2 -5.65 11.87 10.83
C SER A 2 -4.92 12.59 11.95
N SER A 3 -3.84 11.99 12.42
CA SER A 3 -2.87 12.62 13.30
C SER A 3 -2.52 14.01 12.79
N ALA A 4 -2.78 15.04 13.60
CA ALA A 4 -2.35 16.39 13.30
C ALA A 4 -0.83 16.38 13.07
N SER A 5 -0.40 16.92 11.94
CA SER A 5 0.98 17.28 11.69
C SER A 5 1.48 18.14 12.85
N PRO A 6 2.77 18.02 13.25
CA PRO A 6 3.36 18.96 14.22
C PRO A 6 3.32 20.43 13.74
N TYR A 7 2.90 20.66 12.49
CA TYR A 7 2.69 21.96 11.89
C TYR A 7 1.18 22.23 11.72
N PRO A 8 0.51 22.92 12.65
CA PRO A 8 -0.93 23.21 12.56
C PRO A 8 -1.31 24.00 11.30
N LEU A 9 -0.38 24.80 10.75
CA LEU A 9 -0.55 25.49 9.47
C LEU A 9 -0.59 24.53 8.26
N TYR A 10 0.11 23.40 8.33
CA TYR A 10 0.12 22.39 7.27
C TYR A 10 -1.21 21.63 7.22
N ASP A 11 -1.77 21.27 8.37
CA ASP A 11 -3.08 20.61 8.43
C ASP A 11 -4.20 21.54 7.97
N TRP A 12 -4.12 22.82 8.35
CA TRP A 12 -5.07 23.83 7.89
C TRP A 12 -4.97 24.02 6.36
N SER A 13 -3.76 24.14 5.80
CA SER A 13 -3.58 24.34 4.37
C SER A 13 -4.01 23.12 3.56
N THR A 14 -3.67 21.91 4.00
CA THR A 14 -4.11 20.67 3.33
C THR A 14 -5.62 20.51 3.34
N LYS A 15 -6.28 20.89 4.45
CA LYS A 15 -7.74 20.92 4.53
C LYS A 15 -8.34 21.95 3.57
N LEU A 16 -7.79 23.16 3.52
CA LEU A 16 -8.21 24.21 2.59
C LEU A 16 -8.07 23.77 1.12
N ILE A 17 -6.94 23.14 0.76
CA ILE A 17 -6.70 22.61 -0.59
C ILE A 17 -7.75 21.56 -0.96
N LYS A 18 -8.05 20.63 -0.04
CA LYS A 18 -9.09 19.60 -0.25
C LYS A 18 -10.48 20.22 -0.41
N GLU A 19 -10.83 21.20 0.41
CA GLU A 19 -12.12 21.88 0.33
C GLU A 19 -12.25 22.71 -0.96
N ALA A 20 -11.20 23.45 -1.35
CA ALA A 20 -11.17 24.24 -2.58
C ALA A 20 -11.30 23.37 -3.85
N ARG A 21 -10.63 22.21 -3.87
CA ARG A 21 -10.78 21.21 -4.93
C ARG A 21 -12.21 20.67 -4.97
N LYS A 22 -12.76 20.26 -3.83
CA LYS A 22 -14.11 19.67 -3.75
C LYS A 22 -15.23 20.64 -4.14
N SER A 23 -15.09 21.92 -3.80
CA SER A 23 -16.14 22.94 -3.97
C SER A 23 -16.09 23.66 -5.31
N ALA A 24 -14.89 23.89 -5.85
CA ALA A 24 -14.68 24.75 -7.02
C ALA A 24 -13.77 24.12 -8.10
N GLY A 25 -13.25 22.91 -7.88
CA GLY A 25 -12.28 22.30 -8.78
C GLY A 25 -10.93 23.04 -8.83
N LEU A 26 -10.64 23.84 -7.80
CA LEU A 26 -9.40 24.61 -7.76
C LEU A 26 -8.25 23.74 -7.24
N VAL A 27 -7.35 23.37 -8.15
CA VAL A 27 -6.11 22.67 -7.82
C VAL A 27 -5.09 23.70 -7.36
N LEU A 28 -5.05 23.98 -6.05
CA LEU A 28 -4.04 24.83 -5.42
C LEU A 28 -2.71 24.06 -5.34
N SER A 29 -1.90 24.11 -6.40
CA SER A 29 -0.56 23.50 -6.41
C SER A 29 0.48 24.40 -5.72
N GLY A 30 1.58 23.81 -5.25
CA GLY A 30 2.71 24.57 -4.69
C GLY A 30 3.26 25.62 -5.66
N GLU A 31 3.30 25.30 -6.96
CA GLU A 31 3.69 26.22 -8.01
C GLU A 31 2.80 27.46 -8.06
N MET A 32 1.48 27.28 -7.88
CA MET A 32 0.56 28.41 -7.87
C MET A 32 0.77 29.30 -6.65
N PHE A 33 1.04 28.74 -5.47
CA PHE A 33 1.44 29.54 -4.31
C PHE A 33 2.74 30.31 -4.57
N CYS A 34 3.72 29.70 -5.23
CA CYS A 34 4.94 30.39 -5.65
C CYS A 34 4.63 31.53 -6.62
N VAL A 35 3.78 31.31 -7.63
CA VAL A 35 3.37 32.34 -8.60
C VAL A 35 2.63 33.50 -7.92
N ILE A 36 1.66 33.20 -7.05
CA ILE A 36 0.91 34.21 -6.30
C ILE A 36 1.87 35.00 -5.40
N TYR A 37 2.77 34.34 -4.68
CA TYR A 37 3.74 34.99 -3.83
C TYR A 37 4.70 35.87 -4.63
N SER A 38 5.22 35.39 -5.76
CA SER A 38 6.05 36.17 -6.68
C SER A 38 5.30 37.39 -7.24
N ALA A 39 4.02 37.23 -7.59
CA ALA A 39 3.18 38.34 -8.05
C ALA A 39 2.96 39.37 -6.95
N LEU A 40 2.71 38.96 -5.70
CA LEU A 40 2.57 39.86 -4.55
C LEU A 40 3.85 40.64 -4.27
N ILE A 41 5.02 39.98 -4.34
CA ILE A 41 6.33 40.65 -4.24
C ILE A 41 6.49 41.68 -5.35
N PHE A 42 6.15 41.32 -6.59
CA PHE A 42 6.27 42.22 -7.73
C PHE A 42 5.33 43.42 -7.61
N ILE A 43 4.08 43.21 -7.19
CA ILE A 43 3.12 44.29 -6.92
C ILE A 43 3.64 45.21 -5.82
N PHE A 44 4.13 44.66 -4.72
CA PHE A 44 4.71 45.45 -3.63
C PHE A 44 5.91 46.29 -4.09
N PHE A 45 6.76 45.73 -4.96
CA PHE A 45 7.87 46.44 -5.58
C PHE A 45 7.41 47.65 -6.41
N LEU A 46 6.31 47.54 -7.16
CA LEU A 46 5.76 48.67 -7.93
C LEU A 46 5.24 49.80 -7.04
N PHE A 47 4.65 49.50 -5.89
CA PHE A 47 4.12 50.50 -4.97
C PHE A 47 5.19 51.13 -4.08
N ALA A 48 6.21 50.37 -3.68
CA ALA A 48 7.24 50.81 -2.74
C ALA A 48 8.62 50.25 -3.12
N PRO A 49 9.26 50.75 -4.19
CA PRO A 49 10.52 50.21 -4.69
C PRO A 49 11.67 50.34 -3.67
N ALA A 50 11.79 51.50 -3.01
CA ALA A 50 12.83 51.72 -2.00
C ALA A 50 12.71 50.78 -0.79
N GLN A 51 11.50 50.60 -0.26
CA GLN A 51 11.25 49.67 0.85
C GLN A 51 11.52 48.21 0.44
N SER A 52 11.17 47.85 -0.79
CA SER A 52 11.41 46.51 -1.32
C SER A 52 12.90 46.19 -1.41
N VAL A 53 13.71 47.13 -1.90
CA VAL A 53 15.17 46.98 -1.93
C VAL A 53 15.72 46.79 -0.52
N GLN A 54 15.30 47.62 0.44
CA GLN A 54 15.72 47.46 1.85
C GLN A 54 15.33 46.09 2.43
N ASN A 55 14.12 45.59 2.14
CA ASN A 55 13.69 44.27 2.60
C ASN A 55 14.57 43.14 2.04
N PHE A 56 14.94 43.22 0.75
CA PHE A 56 15.86 42.25 0.13
C PHE A 56 17.29 42.38 0.65
N GLU A 57 17.79 43.59 0.91
CA GLU A 57 19.09 43.82 1.54
C GLU A 57 19.15 43.18 2.92
N VAL A 58 18.13 43.38 3.76
CA VAL A 58 18.01 42.74 5.08
C VAL A 58 17.94 41.22 4.95
N LEU A 59 17.16 40.70 4.00
CA LEU A 59 17.05 39.25 3.77
C LEU A 59 18.40 38.63 3.38
N ILE A 60 19.14 39.27 2.47
CA ILE A 60 20.46 38.82 2.00
C ILE A 60 21.49 38.97 3.12
N PHE A 61 21.45 40.07 3.87
CA PHE A 61 22.32 40.32 5.02
C PHE A 61 22.13 39.27 6.13
N LEU A 62 20.88 38.85 6.38
CA LEU A 62 20.56 37.78 7.32
C LEU A 62 20.76 36.38 6.73
N SER A 63 21.00 36.25 5.42
CA SER A 63 21.13 34.95 4.75
C SER A 63 22.22 34.05 5.35
N PRO A 64 23.39 34.53 5.80
CA PRO A 64 24.37 33.69 6.50
C PRO A 64 23.83 33.04 7.80
N LEU A 65 22.76 33.58 8.41
CA LEU A 65 22.16 33.00 9.62
C LEU A 65 21.25 31.81 9.30
N TRP A 66 20.41 31.91 8.26
CA TRP A 66 19.38 30.89 7.98
C TRP A 66 19.72 29.98 6.80
N LEU A 67 20.45 30.49 5.79
CA LEU A 67 20.77 29.76 4.56
C LEU A 67 21.63 28.52 4.83
N PRO A 68 22.67 28.52 5.70
CA PRO A 68 23.43 27.31 5.99
C PRO A 68 22.58 26.19 6.58
N PHE A 69 21.62 26.50 7.47
CA PHE A 69 20.72 25.48 8.04
C PHE A 69 19.78 24.91 6.98
N MET A 70 19.22 25.77 6.12
CA MET A 70 18.36 25.35 5.01
C MET A 70 19.13 24.45 4.02
N VAL A 71 20.32 24.88 3.60
CA VAL A 71 21.18 24.12 2.67
C VAL A 71 21.66 22.82 3.30
N MET A 72 22.05 22.82 4.58
CA MET A 72 22.51 21.61 5.26
C MET A 72 21.39 20.58 5.42
N GLY A 73 20.17 21.02 5.74
CA GLY A 73 18.98 20.17 5.78
C GLY A 73 18.72 19.51 4.42
N PHE A 74 18.62 20.32 3.37
CA PHE A 74 18.40 19.83 2.01
C PHE A 74 19.53 18.91 1.51
N ALA A 75 20.78 19.28 1.74
CA ALA A 75 21.94 18.48 1.36
C ALA A 75 21.95 17.13 2.09
N ARG A 76 21.57 17.09 3.37
CA ARG A 76 21.46 15.84 4.14
C ARG A 76 20.40 14.91 3.56
N GLU A 77 19.23 15.45 3.19
CA GLU A 77 18.15 14.69 2.57
C GLU A 77 18.56 14.16 1.20
N LYS A 78 19.10 15.01 0.32
CA LYS A 78 19.57 14.61 -1.02
C LYS A 78 20.72 13.62 -0.99
N ARG A 79 21.65 13.74 -0.03
CA ARG A 79 22.69 12.74 0.17
C ARG A 79 22.11 11.38 0.57
N LEU A 80 21.12 11.35 1.46
CA LEU A 80 20.46 10.11 1.87
C LEU A 80 19.67 9.48 0.71
N GLU A 81 18.97 10.31 -0.06
CA GLU A 81 18.26 9.90 -1.28
C GLU A 81 19.21 9.25 -2.28
N LEU A 82 20.34 9.91 -2.57
CA LEU A 82 21.37 9.38 -3.46
C LEU A 82 21.98 8.07 -2.93
N ALA A 83 22.30 7.99 -1.65
CA ALA A 83 22.85 6.78 -1.05
C ALA A 83 21.89 5.58 -1.17
N ARG A 84 20.59 5.82 -0.97
CA ARG A 84 19.53 4.82 -1.17
C ARG A 84 19.42 4.41 -2.64
N ALA A 85 19.40 5.37 -3.55
CA ALA A 85 19.34 5.08 -4.98
C ALA A 85 20.53 4.23 -5.45
N LEU A 86 21.75 4.56 -5.01
CA LEU A 86 22.95 3.76 -5.28
C LEU A 86 22.80 2.34 -4.71
N PHE A 87 22.34 2.21 -3.46
CA PHE A 87 22.08 0.91 -2.85
C PHE A 87 21.06 0.10 -3.67
N HIS A 88 19.95 0.68 -4.13
CA HIS A 88 18.94 -0.02 -4.93
C HIS A 88 19.42 -0.40 -6.32
N VAL A 89 20.23 0.43 -6.98
CA VAL A 89 20.79 0.14 -8.30
C VAL A 89 21.77 -1.02 -8.24
N THR A 90 22.56 -1.12 -7.15
CA THR A 90 23.51 -2.22 -6.95
C THR A 90 22.85 -3.57 -6.68
N GLN A 91 21.60 -3.60 -6.22
CA GLN A 91 20.87 -4.87 -6.05
C GLN A 91 20.39 -5.39 -7.41
N LYS A 92 20.78 -6.62 -7.77
CA LYS A 92 20.21 -7.34 -8.92
C LYS A 92 18.78 -7.76 -8.60
N LYS A 93 17.86 -7.44 -9.51
CA LYS A 93 16.41 -7.61 -9.37
C LYS A 93 15.95 -8.71 -10.32
N ILE A 94 15.02 -9.52 -9.86
CA ILE A 94 14.46 -10.64 -10.64
C ILE A 94 12.94 -10.64 -10.52
N LEU A 95 12.28 -11.13 -11.57
CA LEU A 95 10.84 -11.41 -11.60
C LEU A 95 10.65 -12.91 -11.73
N LEU A 96 9.85 -13.49 -10.84
CA LEU A 96 9.57 -14.92 -10.81
C LEU A 96 8.08 -15.14 -11.12
N GLU A 97 7.77 -15.90 -12.15
CA GLU A 97 6.42 -16.41 -12.39
C GLU A 97 6.14 -17.58 -11.45
N LEU A 98 5.04 -17.49 -10.71
CA LEU A 98 4.54 -18.55 -9.83
C LEU A 98 3.60 -19.45 -10.61
N ARG A 99 4.03 -20.67 -10.88
CA ARG A 99 3.19 -21.72 -11.49
C ARG A 99 2.76 -22.72 -10.45
N VAL A 100 1.48 -23.06 -10.45
CA VAL A 100 0.89 -23.92 -9.42
C VAL A 100 0.20 -25.13 -10.03
N PRO A 101 0.31 -26.33 -9.41
CA PRO A 101 -0.42 -27.50 -9.84
C PRO A 101 -1.94 -27.33 -9.73
N ARG A 102 -2.65 -28.05 -10.61
CA ARG A 102 -4.11 -28.12 -10.66
C ARG A 102 -4.77 -28.53 -9.34
N ASP A 103 -4.12 -29.40 -8.58
CA ASP A 103 -4.72 -30.08 -7.42
C ASP A 103 -4.38 -29.44 -6.07
N THR A 104 -3.97 -28.17 -6.03
CA THR A 104 -3.65 -27.52 -4.77
C THR A 104 -4.91 -27.34 -3.90
N ARG A 105 -4.91 -27.96 -2.71
CA ARG A 105 -6.01 -27.93 -1.72
C ARG A 105 -5.58 -27.34 -0.37
N LYS A 106 -4.60 -26.44 -0.38
CA LYS A 106 -4.12 -25.79 0.84
C LYS A 106 -5.03 -24.61 1.18
N SER A 107 -5.32 -24.41 2.47
CA SER A 107 -5.98 -23.19 2.95
C SER A 107 -5.04 -21.98 2.82
N PRO A 108 -5.58 -20.75 2.82
CA PRO A 108 -4.78 -19.53 2.86
C PRO A 108 -3.83 -19.45 4.08
N GLN A 109 -4.07 -20.23 5.13
CA GLN A 109 -3.16 -20.39 6.28
C GLN A 109 -1.74 -20.84 5.88
N ALA A 110 -1.62 -21.65 4.82
CA ALA A 110 -0.31 -22.02 4.26
C ALA A 110 0.42 -20.78 3.71
N MET A 111 -0.32 -19.85 3.09
CA MET A 111 0.24 -18.58 2.64
C MET A 111 0.52 -17.62 3.80
N GLU A 112 -0.28 -17.61 4.87
CA GLU A 112 0.07 -16.85 6.09
C GLU A 112 1.40 -17.33 6.67
N THR A 113 1.65 -18.64 6.68
CA THR A 113 2.92 -19.20 7.16
C THR A 113 4.08 -18.78 6.25
N PHE A 114 3.87 -18.75 4.94
CA PHE A 114 4.85 -18.20 3.98
C PHE A 114 5.17 -16.73 4.29
N PHE A 115 4.16 -15.87 4.44
CA PHE A 115 4.35 -14.47 4.80
C PHE A 115 4.93 -14.27 6.20
N THR A 116 4.62 -15.13 7.16
CA THR A 116 5.24 -15.07 8.49
C THR A 116 6.76 -15.26 8.38
N ASN A 117 7.22 -16.20 7.55
CA ASN A 117 8.65 -16.43 7.32
C ASN A 117 9.30 -15.35 6.44
N LEU A 118 8.53 -14.77 5.51
CA LEU A 118 9.00 -13.71 4.61
C LEU A 118 9.13 -12.34 5.30
N ALA A 119 8.63 -12.18 6.54
CA ALA A 119 8.61 -10.92 7.29
C ALA A 119 10.00 -10.53 7.83
N LEU A 120 10.99 -10.49 6.94
CA LEU A 120 12.37 -10.21 7.21
C LEU A 120 12.62 -8.69 7.12
N ALA A 121 13.24 -8.11 8.15
CA ALA A 121 13.69 -6.71 8.15
C ALA A 121 15.23 -6.51 8.21
N PRO A 122 16.05 -7.28 7.46
CA PRO A 122 17.49 -7.09 7.43
C PRO A 122 17.87 -5.81 6.69
N GLY A 123 19.05 -5.26 6.99
CA GLY A 123 19.62 -4.12 6.27
C GLY A 123 19.58 -2.79 7.04
N GLU A 124 18.61 -2.59 7.94
CA GLU A 124 18.45 -1.35 8.72
C GLU A 124 18.89 -1.46 10.20
N SER A 125 19.82 -2.37 10.48
CA SER A 125 20.18 -2.73 11.86
C SER A 125 20.76 -1.54 12.65
N THR A 126 21.56 -0.68 12.00
CA THR A 126 22.21 0.48 12.65
C THR A 126 21.88 1.79 11.93
N TRP A 127 21.98 2.91 12.65
CA TRP A 127 21.84 4.24 12.07
C TRP A 127 22.86 4.49 10.95
N TYR A 128 24.08 3.93 11.07
CA TYR A 128 25.13 4.04 10.06
C TYR A 128 24.71 3.38 8.73
N LYS A 129 24.20 2.14 8.78
CA LYS A 129 23.70 1.45 7.58
C LYS A 129 22.55 2.21 6.92
N ARG A 130 21.61 2.72 7.71
CA ARG A 130 20.41 3.40 7.20
C ARG A 130 20.68 4.82 6.69
N MET A 131 21.38 5.63 7.48
CA MET A 131 21.55 7.07 7.22
C MET A 131 22.83 7.38 6.45
N ILE A 132 23.92 6.63 6.66
CA ILE A 132 25.19 6.88 5.96
C ILE A 132 25.26 6.04 4.69
N GLN A 133 25.07 4.73 4.78
CA GLN A 133 25.14 3.83 3.63
C GLN A 133 23.85 3.78 2.79
N GLY A 134 22.75 4.38 3.26
CA GLY A 134 21.48 4.40 2.54
C GLY A 134 20.83 3.01 2.39
N ARG A 135 21.20 2.03 3.21
CA ARG A 135 20.60 0.68 3.15
C ARG A 135 19.13 0.74 3.56
N THR A 136 18.33 -0.03 2.84
CA THR A 136 16.90 -0.19 3.08
C THR A 136 16.56 -1.63 3.43
N ARG A 137 15.39 -1.84 4.01
CA ARG A 137 14.77 -3.17 4.10
C ARG A 137 14.55 -3.74 2.69
N PRO A 138 14.61 -5.07 2.51
CA PRO A 138 14.08 -5.69 1.30
C PRO A 138 12.58 -5.42 1.21
N TRP A 139 12.07 -5.45 -0.01
CA TRP A 139 10.65 -5.45 -0.29
C TRP A 139 10.37 -6.39 -1.45
N TRP A 140 9.11 -6.79 -1.57
CA TRP A 140 8.64 -7.72 -2.57
C TRP A 140 7.47 -7.09 -3.32
N SER A 141 7.30 -7.48 -4.57
CA SER A 141 6.12 -7.15 -5.37
C SER A 141 5.36 -8.44 -5.61
N LEU A 142 4.12 -8.53 -5.14
CA LEU A 142 3.20 -9.61 -5.46
C LEU A 142 2.29 -9.09 -6.57
N GLU A 143 2.37 -9.66 -7.76
CA GLU A 143 1.73 -9.12 -8.95
C GLU A 143 0.69 -10.11 -9.49
N LEU A 144 -0.52 -9.61 -9.73
CA LEU A 144 -1.59 -10.33 -10.43
C LEU A 144 -1.76 -9.64 -11.79
N VAL A 145 -1.44 -10.36 -12.85
CA VAL A 145 -1.36 -9.80 -14.20
C VAL A 145 -2.33 -10.56 -15.08
N SER A 146 -3.30 -9.87 -15.65
CA SER A 146 -4.16 -10.39 -16.72
C SER A 146 -3.73 -9.82 -18.05
N THR A 147 -3.44 -10.70 -19.00
CA THR A 147 -3.16 -10.35 -20.40
C THR A 147 -4.18 -11.07 -21.27
N GLU A 148 -5.09 -10.30 -21.88
CA GLU A 148 -6.16 -10.87 -22.72
C GLU A 148 -7.04 -11.92 -22.03
N GLY A 149 -7.18 -11.82 -20.70
CA GLY A 149 -7.93 -12.76 -19.86
C GLY A 149 -7.08 -13.87 -19.23
N GLU A 150 -5.83 -14.07 -19.67
CA GLU A 150 -4.92 -15.03 -19.04
C GLU A 150 -4.27 -14.44 -17.80
N VAL A 151 -4.47 -15.10 -16.65
CA VAL A 151 -4.04 -14.61 -15.34
C VAL A 151 -2.72 -15.28 -14.91
N HIS A 152 -1.73 -14.45 -14.64
CA HIS A 152 -0.41 -14.84 -14.18
C HIS A 152 -0.10 -14.23 -12.81
N PHE A 153 0.59 -15.01 -11.99
CA PHE A 153 1.07 -14.59 -10.68
C PHE A 153 2.56 -14.38 -10.77
N TYR A 154 3.04 -13.20 -10.37
CA TYR A 154 4.47 -12.93 -10.31
C TYR A 154 4.90 -12.48 -8.92
N ILE A 155 6.14 -12.80 -8.58
CA ILE A 155 6.82 -12.29 -7.40
C ILE A 155 8.13 -11.64 -7.85
N TRP A 156 8.26 -10.34 -7.61
CA TRP A 156 9.50 -9.61 -7.82
C TRP A 156 10.27 -9.49 -6.51
N THR A 157 11.59 -9.65 -6.57
CA THR A 157 12.48 -9.45 -5.42
C THR A 157 13.93 -9.19 -5.85
N TRP A 158 14.83 -9.00 -4.90
CA TRP A 158 16.27 -9.00 -5.18
C TRP A 158 16.80 -10.44 -5.27
N GLU A 159 17.73 -10.69 -6.18
CA GLU A 159 18.24 -12.05 -6.46
C GLU A 159 18.78 -12.77 -5.22
N ILE A 160 19.42 -12.05 -4.30
CA ILE A 160 19.93 -12.59 -3.04
C ILE A 160 18.83 -13.25 -2.18
N TRP A 161 17.58 -12.83 -2.35
CA TRP A 161 16.41 -13.35 -1.62
C TRP A 161 15.68 -14.48 -2.35
N ARG A 162 16.10 -14.84 -3.57
CA ARG A 162 15.49 -15.93 -4.35
C ARG A 162 15.45 -17.24 -3.57
N ARG A 163 16.60 -17.66 -3.04
CA ARG A 163 16.73 -18.95 -2.33
C ARG A 163 15.86 -19.01 -1.06
N PRO A 164 15.89 -18.01 -0.14
CA PRO A 164 14.94 -17.99 0.97
C PRO A 164 13.48 -18.02 0.53
N LEU A 165 13.12 -17.25 -0.51
CA LEU A 165 11.76 -17.18 -1.02
C LEU A 165 11.28 -18.54 -1.57
N GLU A 166 12.09 -19.21 -2.38
CA GLU A 166 11.84 -20.57 -2.86
C GLU A 166 11.69 -21.56 -1.70
N SER A 167 12.61 -21.54 -0.73
CA SER A 167 12.54 -22.41 0.44
C SER A 167 11.25 -22.22 1.25
N PHE A 168 10.84 -20.98 1.51
CA PHE A 168 9.62 -20.70 2.26
C PHE A 168 8.36 -21.09 1.49
N LEU A 169 8.34 -20.87 0.17
CA LEU A 169 7.22 -21.23 -0.67
C LEU A 169 7.08 -22.75 -0.78
N TYR A 170 8.16 -23.47 -1.11
CA TYR A 170 8.12 -24.92 -1.30
C TYR A 170 7.85 -25.69 -0.01
N ALA A 171 8.17 -25.12 1.16
CA ALA A 171 7.77 -25.69 2.44
C ALA A 171 6.25 -25.76 2.62
N GLN A 172 5.50 -24.83 2.00
CA GLN A 172 4.04 -24.74 2.08
C GLN A 172 3.35 -25.34 0.84
N TYR A 173 3.99 -25.16 -0.32
CA TYR A 173 3.53 -25.58 -1.65
C TYR A 173 4.62 -26.35 -2.41
N PRO A 174 4.88 -27.63 -2.06
CA PRO A 174 5.98 -28.40 -2.67
C PRO A 174 5.86 -28.60 -4.18
N GLY A 175 4.65 -28.53 -4.74
CA GLY A 175 4.42 -28.66 -6.17
C GLY A 175 4.42 -27.34 -6.93
N ALA A 176 4.50 -26.19 -6.25
CA ALA A 176 4.62 -24.91 -6.93
C ALA A 176 6.01 -24.77 -7.55
N GLU A 177 6.11 -24.08 -8.69
CA GLU A 177 7.36 -23.80 -9.38
C GLU A 177 7.53 -22.29 -9.52
N LEU A 178 8.73 -21.78 -9.19
CA LEU A 178 9.11 -20.39 -9.42
C LEU A 178 10.09 -20.33 -10.59
N ILE A 179 9.63 -19.76 -11.70
CA ILE A 179 10.41 -19.67 -12.93
C ILE A 179 10.79 -18.22 -13.17
N GLU A 180 12.05 -17.96 -13.48
CA GLU A 180 12.47 -16.60 -13.83
C GLU A 180 11.83 -16.16 -15.15
N ALA A 181 11.09 -15.06 -15.09
CA ALA A 181 10.34 -14.54 -16.22
C ALA A 181 10.94 -13.21 -16.70
N THR A 182 10.75 -12.93 -17.98
CA THR A 182 11.06 -11.60 -18.52
C THR A 182 10.04 -10.60 -17.97
N ASP A 183 10.49 -9.40 -17.64
CA ASP A 183 9.62 -8.35 -17.09
C ASP A 183 8.58 -7.88 -18.13
N TYR A 184 7.35 -8.39 -18.00
CA TYR A 184 6.24 -8.09 -18.89
C TYR A 184 5.95 -6.58 -18.96
N SER A 185 6.19 -5.83 -17.88
CA SER A 185 5.92 -4.39 -17.83
C SER A 185 6.80 -3.57 -18.78
N ARG A 186 7.88 -4.16 -19.31
CA ARG A 186 8.80 -3.54 -20.27
C ARG A 186 8.47 -3.88 -21.72
N LEU A 187 7.58 -4.84 -21.96
CA LEU A 187 7.21 -5.29 -23.30
C LEU A 187 6.22 -4.35 -23.99
N ILE A 188 5.32 -3.76 -23.21
CA ILE A 188 4.28 -2.84 -23.68
C ILE A 188 4.44 -1.53 -22.93
N ASP A 189 4.20 -0.39 -23.61
CA ASP A 189 4.06 0.92 -22.98
C ASP A 189 2.58 1.34 -22.92
N PRO A 190 1.93 1.18 -21.76
CA PRO A 190 0.55 1.61 -21.56
C PRO A 190 0.32 3.11 -21.71
N SER A 191 1.35 3.93 -21.46
CA SER A 191 1.21 5.40 -21.37
C SER A 191 1.28 6.10 -22.73
N HIS A 192 1.58 5.37 -23.80
CA HIS A 192 1.77 5.92 -25.14
C HIS A 192 0.69 5.45 -26.11
N GLU A 193 0.41 6.29 -27.11
CA GLU A 193 -0.47 5.95 -28.23
C GLU A 193 0.00 4.65 -28.93
N PRO A 194 -0.90 3.74 -29.34
CA PRO A 194 -2.36 3.87 -29.39
C PRO A 194 -3.11 3.46 -28.10
N ASN A 195 -2.38 3.15 -27.02
CA ASN A 195 -3.00 2.71 -25.77
C ASN A 195 -3.71 3.85 -25.05
N LYS A 196 -4.79 3.50 -24.37
CA LYS A 196 -5.39 4.30 -23.31
C LYS A 196 -5.15 3.57 -21.99
N MET A 197 -4.61 4.29 -21.01
CA MET A 197 -4.35 3.77 -19.69
C MET A 197 -5.35 4.34 -18.68
N TRP A 198 -5.49 3.63 -17.57
CA TRP A 198 -6.10 4.07 -16.35
C TRP A 198 -5.32 3.49 -15.18
N THR A 199 -5.14 4.28 -14.13
CA THR A 199 -4.36 3.88 -12.95
C THR A 199 -5.13 4.16 -11.67
N VAL A 200 -4.87 3.35 -10.64
CA VAL A 200 -5.42 3.54 -9.30
C VAL A 200 -4.40 3.13 -8.24
N GLU A 201 -4.36 3.87 -7.15
CA GLU A 201 -3.72 3.45 -5.89
C GLU A 201 -4.78 3.14 -4.84
N TYR A 202 -4.51 2.15 -3.99
CA TYR A 202 -5.43 1.73 -2.95
C TYR A 202 -4.86 2.00 -1.55
N ALA A 203 -5.73 2.37 -0.63
CA ALA A 203 -5.40 2.45 0.79
C ALA A 203 -6.62 2.15 1.66
N PHE A 204 -6.37 2.01 2.96
CA PHE A 204 -7.44 1.88 3.93
C PHE A 204 -8.25 3.16 4.11
N ALA A 205 -9.56 2.98 4.28
CA ALA A 205 -10.47 4.06 4.64
C ALA A 205 -10.39 4.42 6.13
N GLU A 206 -10.19 3.42 6.98
CA GLU A 206 -10.06 3.58 8.44
C GLU A 206 -8.57 3.45 8.88
N PRO A 207 -8.22 3.84 10.12
CA PRO A 207 -6.86 3.66 10.65
C PRO A 207 -6.35 2.22 10.51
N ASP A 208 -5.03 2.05 10.39
CA ASP A 208 -4.42 0.75 10.09
C ASP A 208 -4.71 -0.31 11.15
N ALA A 209 -4.93 0.09 12.41
CA ALA A 209 -5.32 -0.81 13.48
C ALA A 209 -6.59 -1.65 13.16
N PHE A 210 -7.51 -1.13 12.33
CA PHE A 210 -8.69 -1.88 11.93
C PHE A 210 -8.33 -2.89 10.83
N PRO A 211 -8.69 -4.19 11.00
CA PRO A 211 -8.44 -5.21 9.99
C PRO A 211 -9.47 -5.21 8.87
N ILE A 212 -9.07 -5.70 7.69
CA ILE A 212 -10.02 -6.21 6.70
C ILE A 212 -10.52 -7.60 7.11
N ASN A 213 -11.59 -8.10 6.47
CA ASN A 213 -11.99 -9.49 6.67
C ASN A 213 -10.89 -10.40 6.14
N SER A 214 -10.52 -11.40 6.95
CA SER A 214 -9.51 -12.38 6.62
C SER A 214 -10.11 -13.73 6.24
N TYR A 215 -9.26 -14.64 5.77
CA TYR A 215 -9.64 -16.01 5.46
C TYR A 215 -10.28 -16.75 6.65
N ILE A 216 -10.01 -16.33 7.89
CA ILE A 216 -10.63 -16.88 9.10
C ILE A 216 -12.11 -16.51 9.15
N ASP A 217 -12.44 -15.26 8.81
CA ASP A 217 -13.81 -14.75 8.79
C ASP A 217 -14.64 -15.44 7.68
N PHE A 218 -13.98 -15.86 6.60
CA PHE A 218 -14.56 -16.70 5.54
C PHE A 218 -14.58 -18.20 5.88
N GLY A 219 -14.07 -18.61 7.04
CA GLY A 219 -14.04 -20.01 7.48
C GLY A 219 -13.07 -20.90 6.70
N LEU A 220 -12.15 -20.32 5.92
CA LEU A 220 -11.23 -21.05 5.04
C LEU A 220 -10.13 -21.80 5.80
N GLU A 221 -9.91 -21.47 7.08
CA GLU A 221 -8.98 -22.22 7.95
C GLU A 221 -9.38 -23.70 8.06
N LYS A 222 -10.69 -23.96 8.10
CA LYS A 222 -11.24 -25.30 8.34
C LYS A 222 -11.17 -26.21 7.11
N ASN A 223 -10.66 -25.72 5.98
CA ASN A 223 -10.72 -26.39 4.68
C ASN A 223 -12.12 -26.98 4.43
N PRO A 224 -13.16 -26.13 4.34
CA PRO A 224 -14.52 -26.59 4.10
C PRO A 224 -14.58 -27.40 2.81
N LYS A 225 -15.64 -28.21 2.65
CA LYS A 225 -15.83 -28.96 1.42
C LYS A 225 -15.84 -28.00 0.23
N PRO A 226 -15.33 -28.41 -0.95
CA PRO A 226 -15.31 -27.61 -2.17
C PRO A 226 -16.58 -26.81 -2.47
N GLU A 227 -17.74 -27.42 -2.25
CA GLU A 227 -19.07 -26.88 -2.55
C GLU A 227 -19.50 -25.77 -1.59
N GLU A 228 -18.94 -25.75 -0.37
CA GLU A 228 -19.25 -24.78 0.68
C GLU A 228 -18.16 -23.69 0.80
N GLN A 229 -17.07 -23.83 0.03
CA GLN A 229 -15.93 -22.92 0.09
C GLN A 229 -16.26 -21.61 -0.64
N VAL A 230 -16.47 -20.54 0.12
CA VAL A 230 -16.62 -19.18 -0.41
C VAL A 230 -15.30 -18.44 -0.28
N ASP A 231 -14.54 -18.37 -1.38
CA ASP A 231 -13.24 -17.71 -1.42
C ASP A 231 -13.34 -16.32 -2.07
N PRO A 232 -13.01 -15.23 -1.36
CA PRO A 232 -13.07 -13.88 -1.92
C PRO A 232 -12.07 -13.64 -3.07
N ILE A 233 -10.95 -14.38 -3.14
CA ILE A 233 -9.98 -14.20 -4.23
C ILE A 233 -10.53 -14.69 -5.58
N ALA A 234 -11.52 -15.59 -5.56
CA ALA A 234 -12.19 -16.05 -6.76
C ALA A 234 -12.80 -14.88 -7.55
N GLN A 235 -13.38 -13.89 -6.84
CA GLN A 235 -13.97 -12.70 -7.47
C GLN A 235 -12.91 -11.80 -8.10
N VAL A 236 -11.74 -11.68 -7.45
CA VAL A 236 -10.59 -10.94 -8.01
C VAL A 236 -10.15 -11.60 -9.32
N ILE A 237 -9.98 -12.92 -9.32
CA ILE A 237 -9.54 -13.67 -10.50
C ILE A 237 -10.60 -13.64 -11.61
N GLU A 238 -11.89 -13.68 -11.26
CA GLU A 238 -12.98 -13.58 -12.24
C GLU A 238 -12.95 -12.23 -12.96
N VAL A 239 -12.77 -11.12 -12.23
CA VAL A 239 -12.59 -9.79 -12.85
C VAL A 239 -11.38 -9.78 -13.78
N LEU A 240 -10.25 -10.34 -13.33
CA LEU A 240 -9.04 -10.44 -14.15
C LEU A 240 -9.27 -11.29 -15.42
N ASN A 241 -10.02 -12.38 -15.33
CA ASN A 241 -10.31 -13.28 -16.45
C ASN A 241 -11.43 -12.73 -17.38
N SER A 242 -12.21 -11.74 -16.93
CA SER A 242 -13.33 -11.19 -17.69
C SER A 242 -12.93 -10.24 -18.82
N ILE A 243 -11.68 -9.79 -18.85
CA ILE A 243 -11.19 -8.87 -19.88
C ILE A 243 -10.95 -9.61 -21.21
N GLY A 244 -11.14 -8.91 -22.32
CA GLY A 244 -11.03 -9.49 -23.65
C GLY A 244 -9.65 -9.32 -24.29
N LYS A 245 -9.54 -9.76 -25.54
CA LYS A 245 -8.37 -9.56 -26.39
C LYS A 245 -7.99 -8.07 -26.48
N GLY A 246 -6.70 -7.75 -26.40
CA GLY A 246 -6.17 -6.39 -26.40
C GLY A 246 -6.37 -5.60 -25.09
N GLU A 247 -6.97 -6.20 -24.06
CA GLU A 247 -7.08 -5.61 -22.72
C GLU A 247 -6.06 -6.22 -21.76
N HIS A 248 -5.51 -5.38 -20.87
CA HIS A 248 -4.54 -5.79 -19.87
C HIS A 248 -4.86 -5.17 -18.50
N ILE A 249 -4.76 -5.97 -17.44
CA ILE A 249 -4.84 -5.51 -16.05
C ILE A 249 -3.58 -5.94 -15.32
N TRP A 250 -2.89 -4.98 -14.70
CA TRP A 250 -1.70 -5.18 -13.91
C TRP A 250 -1.95 -4.72 -12.48
N ILE A 251 -2.08 -5.66 -11.55
CA ILE A 251 -2.21 -5.36 -10.11
C ILE A 251 -0.87 -5.62 -9.43
N GLN A 252 -0.47 -4.72 -8.55
CA GLN A 252 0.78 -4.80 -7.81
C GLN A 252 0.55 -4.53 -6.33
N ILE A 253 0.91 -5.51 -5.49
CA ILE A 253 0.89 -5.46 -4.04
C ILE A 253 2.34 -5.46 -3.56
N MET A 254 2.83 -4.28 -3.21
CA MET A 254 4.16 -4.04 -2.67
C MET A 254 4.15 -4.35 -1.18
N ILE A 255 5.02 -5.23 -0.71
CA ILE A 255 5.12 -5.58 0.71
C ILE A 255 6.53 -5.37 1.23
N GLN A 256 6.64 -4.88 2.46
CA GLN A 256 7.89 -4.74 3.20
C GLN A 256 7.63 -5.02 4.68
N GLY A 257 8.45 -5.85 5.33
CA GLY A 257 8.23 -6.21 6.73
C GLY A 257 8.20 -4.97 7.62
N ASP A 258 7.09 -4.76 8.33
CA ASP A 258 6.90 -3.60 9.20
C ASP A 258 7.86 -3.67 10.40
N ASN A 259 8.28 -2.51 10.89
CA ASN A 259 9.02 -2.42 12.12
C ASN A 259 8.81 -1.06 12.79
N ALA A 260 9.28 -0.92 14.03
CA ALA A 260 9.24 0.33 14.79
C ALA A 260 10.01 1.51 14.16
N LYS A 261 10.66 1.31 13.01
CA LYS A 261 11.36 2.33 12.23
C LYS A 261 10.62 2.66 10.92
N SER A 262 9.44 2.08 10.66
CA SER A 262 8.61 2.41 9.51
C SER A 262 8.37 3.92 9.48
N PRO A 263 8.49 4.58 8.31
CA PRO A 263 8.26 6.01 8.18
C PRO A 263 6.85 6.45 8.64
N LYS A 264 5.88 5.53 8.69
CA LYS A 264 4.47 5.84 9.00
C LYS A 264 4.28 6.36 10.41
N PHE A 265 5.05 5.83 11.36
CA PHE A 265 5.07 6.27 12.75
C PHE A 265 6.40 6.94 13.15
N ALA A 266 7.28 7.21 12.18
CA ALA A 266 8.59 7.78 12.47
C ALA A 266 8.48 9.13 13.20
N GLY A 267 9.26 9.25 14.27
CA GLY A 267 9.28 10.45 15.13
C GLY A 267 8.18 10.49 16.20
N ARG A 268 7.23 9.55 16.20
CA ARG A 268 6.28 9.39 17.30
C ARG A 268 6.86 8.50 18.39
N MET A 269 6.68 8.94 19.62
CA MET A 269 6.98 8.17 20.80
C MET A 269 5.68 7.83 21.51
N ASN A 270 5.57 6.61 22.00
CA ASN A 270 4.49 6.24 22.88
C ASN A 270 4.67 6.88 24.27
N LYS A 271 3.68 6.73 25.15
CA LYS A 271 3.71 7.25 26.52
C LYS A 271 4.91 6.75 27.36
N LYS A 272 5.56 5.66 26.92
CA LYS A 272 6.72 5.04 27.57
C LYS A 272 8.06 5.50 26.96
N GLY A 273 8.05 6.47 26.04
CA GLY A 273 9.25 6.99 25.37
C GLY A 273 9.87 6.03 24.35
N LYS A 274 9.15 4.98 23.94
CA LYS A 274 9.57 4.05 22.88
C LYS A 274 8.98 4.49 21.54
N PRO A 275 9.58 4.12 20.39
CA PRO A 275 8.99 4.39 19.10
C PRO A 275 7.58 3.81 19.01
N TYR A 276 6.65 4.62 18.51
CA TYR A 276 5.25 4.22 18.34
C TYR A 276 5.11 3.19 17.22
N THR A 277 4.26 2.19 17.43
CA THR A 277 4.07 1.05 16.52
C THR A 277 2.58 0.79 16.26
N ILE A 278 2.28 -0.12 15.32
CA ILE A 278 0.91 -0.59 15.08
C ILE A 278 0.26 -1.20 16.34
N ILE A 279 1.06 -1.78 17.24
CA ILE A 279 0.58 -2.32 18.52
C ILE A 279 0.05 -1.18 19.40
N ASP A 280 0.78 -0.07 19.49
CA ASP A 280 0.33 1.10 20.27
C ASP A 280 -0.96 1.69 19.68
N GLU A 281 -1.08 1.77 18.34
CA GLU A 281 -2.32 2.23 17.67
C GLU A 281 -3.50 1.27 17.92
N GLY A 282 -3.26 -0.04 17.89
CA GLY A 282 -4.24 -1.06 18.20
C GLY A 282 -4.72 -0.99 19.64
N GLU A 283 -3.81 -0.91 20.61
CA GLU A 283 -4.14 -0.76 22.03
C GLU A 283 -4.96 0.51 22.30
N GLU A 284 -4.57 1.64 21.70
CA GLU A 284 -5.31 2.89 21.81
C GLU A 284 -6.71 2.79 21.17
N THR A 285 -6.85 2.05 20.08
CA THR A 285 -8.13 1.82 19.41
C THR A 285 -9.03 0.91 20.23
N ILE A 286 -8.50 -0.18 20.79
CA ILE A 286 -9.21 -1.07 21.73
C ILE A 286 -9.66 -0.29 22.97
N GLU A 287 -8.80 0.58 23.51
CA GLU A 287 -9.15 1.41 24.66
C GLU A 287 -10.29 2.37 24.32
N LYS A 288 -10.28 3.01 23.14
CA LYS A 288 -11.39 3.85 22.66
C LYS A 288 -12.70 3.06 22.55
N ILE A 289 -12.66 1.85 22.00
CA ILE A 289 -13.86 0.98 21.89
C ILE A 289 -14.40 0.65 23.28
N ARG A 290 -13.53 0.26 24.22
CA ARG A 290 -13.91 -0.04 25.61
C ARG A 290 -14.48 1.18 26.32
N ARG A 291 -13.89 2.37 26.13
CA ARG A 291 -14.40 3.63 26.69
C ARG A 291 -15.79 3.98 26.15
N ASN A 292 -16.00 3.81 24.85
CA ASN A 292 -17.31 4.05 24.23
C ASN A 292 -18.38 3.04 24.68
N ALA A 293 -17.96 1.86 25.13
CA ALA A 293 -18.84 0.83 25.70
C ALA A 293 -19.10 1.00 27.22
N MET A 294 -18.49 2.00 27.87
CA MET A 294 -18.75 2.27 29.29
C MET A 294 -20.10 2.96 29.46
N MET A 295 -21.00 2.31 30.20
CA MET A 295 -22.24 2.90 30.66
C MET A 295 -22.04 3.37 32.10
N GLN A 296 -22.27 4.67 32.34
CA GLN A 296 -22.34 5.22 33.69
C GLN A 296 -23.79 5.11 34.16
N TYR A 297 -24.00 4.49 35.31
CA TYR A 297 -25.30 4.47 35.97
C TYR A 297 -25.14 4.82 37.45
N GLU A 298 -26.16 5.46 38.01
CA GLU A 298 -26.21 5.81 39.41
C GLU A 298 -26.96 4.72 40.16
N GLU A 299 -26.28 4.10 41.12
CA GLU A 299 -26.89 3.14 42.04
C GLU A 299 -27.04 3.82 43.40
N VAL A 300 -28.21 3.73 44.01
CA VAL A 300 -28.46 4.29 45.34
C VAL A 300 -28.10 3.20 46.35
N ASP A 301 -27.09 3.47 47.18
CA ASP A 301 -26.70 2.57 48.26
C ASP A 301 -27.84 2.47 49.31
N SER A 302 -27.79 1.42 50.11
CA SER A 302 -28.64 1.16 51.30
C SER A 302 -28.76 2.35 52.28
N MET A 303 -27.84 3.32 52.23
CA MET A 303 -27.86 4.58 52.98
C MET A 303 -28.36 5.81 52.19
N GLY A 304 -28.99 5.63 51.03
CA GLY A 304 -29.55 6.73 50.22
C GLY A 304 -28.51 7.57 49.47
N LYS A 305 -27.22 7.19 49.50
CA LYS A 305 -26.14 7.89 48.81
C LYS A 305 -26.04 7.41 47.37
N LYS A 306 -26.08 8.32 46.41
CA LYS A 306 -25.86 8.03 45.00
C LYS A 306 -24.39 7.68 44.76
N ILE A 307 -24.11 6.44 44.37
CA ILE A 307 -22.79 5.99 43.96
C ILE A 307 -22.80 5.86 42.43
N LYS A 308 -21.90 6.59 41.76
CA LYS A 308 -21.67 6.41 40.32
C LYS A 308 -20.87 5.13 40.11
N LYS A 309 -21.49 4.10 39.53
CA LYS A 309 -20.79 2.90 39.09
C LYS A 309 -20.62 2.93 37.58
N THR A 310 -19.50 2.37 37.14
CA THR A 310 -19.19 2.21 35.73
C THR A 310 -19.27 0.72 35.41
N LEU A 311 -20.17 0.34 34.52
CA LEU A 311 -20.22 -1.03 33.98
C LEU A 311 -19.73 -0.97 32.54
N THR A 312 -18.77 -1.83 32.22
CA THR A 312 -18.34 -2.04 30.84
C THR A 312 -19.14 -3.23 30.32
N ASN A 313 -20.15 -2.97 29.49
CA ASN A 313 -20.94 -4.03 28.85
C ASN A 313 -20.82 -3.90 27.32
N PRO A 314 -19.69 -4.34 26.73
CA PRO A 314 -19.49 -4.24 25.30
C PRO A 314 -20.50 -5.12 24.57
N THR A 315 -21.03 -4.59 23.47
CA THR A 315 -21.88 -5.36 22.55
C THR A 315 -21.06 -6.50 21.92
N LYS A 316 -21.74 -7.54 21.43
CA LYS A 316 -21.06 -8.66 20.74
C LYS A 316 -20.16 -8.16 19.60
N GLY A 317 -20.66 -7.23 18.77
CA GLY A 317 -19.85 -6.66 17.67
C GLY A 317 -18.62 -5.87 18.15
N GLN A 318 -18.67 -5.23 19.32
CA GLN A 318 -17.49 -4.58 19.91
C GLN A 318 -16.48 -5.60 20.45
N LEU A 319 -16.95 -6.73 21.00
CA LEU A 319 -16.07 -7.83 21.44
C LEU A 319 -15.37 -8.47 20.25
N ASP A 320 -16.11 -8.76 19.18
CA ASP A 320 -15.58 -9.31 17.93
C ASP A 320 -14.54 -8.35 17.32
N MET A 321 -14.86 -7.07 17.23
CA MET A 321 -13.93 -6.01 16.78
C MET A 321 -12.63 -5.95 17.61
N ILE A 322 -12.73 -6.02 18.94
CA ILE A 322 -11.56 -6.02 19.83
C ILE A 322 -10.71 -7.27 19.57
N SER A 323 -11.35 -8.42 19.36
CA SER A 323 -10.68 -9.68 19.05
C SER A 323 -9.94 -9.59 17.71
N ASP A 324 -10.57 -9.03 16.67
CA ASP A 324 -9.97 -8.93 15.34
C ASP A 324 -8.80 -7.94 15.32
N ILE A 325 -8.92 -6.78 15.98
CA ILE A 325 -7.82 -5.83 16.15
C ILE A 325 -6.66 -6.50 16.89
N SER A 326 -6.97 -7.20 17.99
CA SER A 326 -5.94 -7.92 18.77
C SER A 326 -5.24 -8.98 17.91
N ARG A 327 -5.98 -9.73 17.09
CA ARG A 327 -5.41 -10.76 16.20
C ARG A 327 -4.46 -10.14 15.18
N LYS A 328 -4.85 -9.01 14.55
CA LYS A 328 -4.01 -8.29 13.58
C LYS A 328 -2.70 -7.81 14.19
N ILE A 329 -2.73 -7.08 15.31
CA ILE A 329 -1.55 -6.38 15.85
C ILE A 329 -0.48 -7.32 16.42
N TYR A 330 -0.86 -8.52 16.86
CA TYR A 330 0.07 -9.50 17.42
C TYR A 330 0.64 -10.48 16.38
N LYS A 331 0.18 -10.41 15.13
CA LYS A 331 0.78 -11.13 14.01
C LYS A 331 1.87 -10.28 13.32
N PRO A 332 2.84 -10.90 12.62
CA PRO A 332 3.79 -10.15 11.81
C PRO A 332 3.07 -9.25 10.80
N CYS A 333 3.43 -7.97 10.80
CA CYS A 333 2.82 -6.95 9.96
C CYS A 333 3.77 -6.51 8.84
N TYR A 334 3.18 -5.92 7.81
CA TYR A 334 3.85 -5.41 6.63
C TYR A 334 3.40 -3.99 6.33
N ASP A 335 4.34 -3.14 5.93
CA ASP A 335 4.06 -1.95 5.14
C ASP A 335 3.61 -2.43 3.74
N VAL A 336 2.37 -2.12 3.35
CA VAL A 336 1.74 -2.60 2.11
C VAL A 336 1.31 -1.44 1.22
N GLY A 337 1.85 -1.41 0.01
CA GLY A 337 1.42 -0.51 -1.06
C GLY A 337 0.62 -1.26 -2.11
N MET A 338 -0.48 -0.71 -2.62
CA MET A 338 -1.30 -1.39 -3.62
C MET A 338 -1.63 -0.43 -4.75
N ARG A 339 -1.46 -0.90 -5.99
CA ARG A 339 -1.85 -0.17 -7.20
C ARG A 339 -2.29 -1.09 -8.31
N ALA A 340 -3.07 -0.56 -9.24
CA ALA A 340 -3.43 -1.24 -10.46
C ALA A 340 -3.29 -0.32 -11.68
N ILE A 341 -2.98 -0.94 -12.81
CA ILE A 341 -2.99 -0.32 -14.12
C ILE A 341 -3.92 -1.14 -15.00
N TYR A 342 -4.89 -0.49 -15.63
CA TYR A 342 -5.67 -1.06 -16.72
C TYR A 342 -5.33 -0.31 -18.00
N PHE A 343 -5.08 -1.03 -19.08
CA PHE A 343 -4.87 -0.39 -20.37
C PHE A 343 -5.29 -1.30 -21.50
N ALA A 344 -5.61 -0.68 -22.62
CA ALA A 344 -5.95 -1.33 -23.87
C ALA A 344 -5.74 -0.34 -25.01
N ASP A 345 -5.67 -0.83 -26.24
CA ASP A 345 -5.84 0.03 -27.42
C ASP A 345 -7.14 0.82 -27.30
N LYS A 346 -7.16 2.07 -27.80
CA LYS A 346 -8.34 2.95 -27.71
C LYS A 346 -9.65 2.30 -28.19
N GLU A 347 -9.58 1.40 -29.17
CA GLU A 347 -10.74 0.68 -29.70
C GLU A 347 -11.25 -0.42 -28.76
N HIS A 348 -10.36 -1.03 -27.97
CA HIS A 348 -10.66 -2.11 -27.03
C HIS A 348 -10.88 -1.62 -25.60
N PHE A 349 -10.52 -0.36 -25.29
CA PHE A 349 -10.66 0.21 -23.96
C PHE A 349 -12.13 0.35 -23.54
N LYS A 350 -12.52 -0.37 -22.49
CA LYS A 350 -13.87 -0.32 -21.91
C LYS A 350 -13.89 0.61 -20.71
N GLY A 351 -14.70 1.66 -20.78
CA GLY A 351 -14.84 2.64 -19.70
C GLY A 351 -15.40 2.08 -18.38
N THR A 352 -16.05 0.91 -18.41
CA THR A 352 -16.57 0.23 -17.22
C THR A 352 -15.51 -0.55 -16.44
N THR A 353 -14.46 -1.03 -17.11
CA THR A 353 -13.39 -1.85 -16.50
C THR A 353 -12.63 -1.10 -15.40
N PRO A 354 -12.27 0.19 -15.54
CA PRO A 354 -11.75 1.01 -14.44
C PRO A 354 -12.57 0.93 -13.14
N GLY A 355 -13.90 0.98 -13.23
CA GLY A 355 -14.77 0.88 -12.06
C GLY A 355 -14.73 -0.50 -11.40
N ALA A 356 -14.66 -1.56 -12.21
CA ALA A 356 -14.52 -2.93 -11.72
C ALA A 356 -13.16 -3.16 -11.02
N VAL A 357 -12.07 -2.69 -11.63
CA VAL A 357 -10.71 -2.78 -11.05
C VAL A 357 -10.59 -1.90 -9.81
N GLY A 358 -11.15 -0.70 -9.80
CA GLY A 358 -11.19 0.17 -8.61
C GLY A 358 -11.93 -0.45 -7.42
N SER A 359 -12.96 -1.26 -7.69
CA SER A 359 -13.78 -1.92 -6.65
C SER A 359 -13.38 -3.37 -6.37
N ILE A 360 -12.30 -3.88 -6.94
CA ILE A 360 -11.93 -5.30 -6.92
C ILE A 360 -11.72 -5.86 -5.49
N TRP A 361 -11.36 -5.00 -4.54
CA TRP A 361 -11.09 -5.36 -3.14
C TRP A 361 -12.30 -5.23 -2.20
N LYS A 362 -13.46 -4.84 -2.71
CA LYS A 362 -14.69 -4.70 -1.92
C LYS A 362 -15.10 -5.97 -1.15
N PRO A 363 -14.91 -7.20 -1.66
CA PRO A 363 -15.30 -8.43 -0.95
C PRO A 363 -14.56 -8.65 0.37
N PHE A 364 -13.37 -8.06 0.52
CA PHE A 364 -12.55 -8.16 1.73
C PHE A 364 -12.94 -7.14 2.81
N GLY A 365 -13.96 -6.29 2.56
CA GLY A 365 -14.37 -5.24 3.48
C GLY A 365 -14.90 -5.79 4.80
N GLY A 366 -14.27 -5.39 5.90
CA GLY A 366 -14.65 -5.73 7.28
C GLY A 366 -14.75 -4.49 8.15
N ALA A 367 -14.03 -4.48 9.27
CA ALA A 367 -13.83 -3.29 10.09
C ALA A 367 -13.14 -2.16 9.32
N ASN A 368 -12.25 -2.55 8.39
CA ASN A 368 -11.63 -1.66 7.43
C ASN A 368 -11.98 -2.07 5.99
N LYS A 369 -11.77 -1.15 5.06
CA LYS A 369 -12.04 -1.32 3.62
C LYS A 369 -10.86 -0.79 2.83
N ILE A 370 -10.48 -1.51 1.78
CA ILE A 370 -9.52 -1.06 0.78
C ILE A 370 -10.30 -0.22 -0.24
N GLY A 371 -10.03 1.08 -0.27
CA GLY A 371 -10.64 2.05 -1.18
C GLY A 371 -9.64 2.62 -2.17
N ASP A 372 -10.14 3.27 -3.21
CA ASP A 372 -9.35 4.05 -4.15
C ASP A 372 -8.94 5.40 -3.53
N VAL A 373 -7.65 5.73 -3.56
CA VAL A 373 -7.11 6.96 -2.94
C VAL A 373 -6.27 7.82 -3.88
N GLY A 374 -6.28 7.50 -5.17
CA GLY A 374 -5.60 8.29 -6.20
C GLY A 374 -5.50 7.55 -7.53
N GLY A 375 -4.83 8.18 -8.48
CA GLY A 375 -4.54 7.63 -9.82
C GLY A 375 -5.09 8.52 -10.92
N SER A 376 -5.48 7.93 -12.05
CA SER A 376 -6.05 8.68 -13.19
C SER A 376 -7.37 9.38 -12.82
N ASN A 377 -8.07 8.92 -11.77
CA ASN A 377 -9.35 9.48 -11.34
C ASN A 377 -9.29 10.82 -10.62
N ASP A 378 -8.10 11.32 -10.31
CA ASP A 378 -7.94 12.58 -9.59
C ASP A 378 -8.41 13.82 -10.38
N PHE A 379 -8.58 13.76 -11.70
CA PHE A 379 -8.78 14.97 -12.53
C PHE A 379 -10.13 15.04 -13.25
N PHE A 380 -11.15 14.33 -12.77
CA PHE A 380 -12.46 14.23 -13.45
C PHE A 380 -13.60 15.04 -12.81
N GLY A 381 -13.31 15.94 -11.87
CA GLY A 381 -14.34 16.75 -11.23
C GLY A 381 -14.90 17.80 -12.18
N TYR A 382 -14.02 18.51 -12.89
CA TYR A 382 -14.41 19.60 -13.79
C TYR A 382 -13.54 19.71 -15.05
N PRO A 383 -14.09 20.12 -16.22
CA PRO A 383 -13.34 20.21 -17.49
C PRO A 383 -12.10 21.14 -17.47
N TRP A 384 -12.06 22.11 -16.55
CA TRP A 384 -10.95 23.05 -16.40
C TRP A 384 -9.86 22.59 -15.42
N GLU A 385 -10.04 21.47 -14.73
CA GLU A 385 -9.01 20.92 -13.82
C GLU A 385 -7.77 20.45 -14.57
N ASP A 386 -7.95 19.93 -15.78
CA ASP A 386 -6.86 19.50 -16.66
C ASP A 386 -7.16 19.75 -18.16
N PRO A 387 -7.08 21.01 -18.62
CA PRO A 387 -7.27 21.34 -20.02
C PRO A 387 -6.28 20.60 -20.91
N GLY A 388 -6.78 19.71 -21.78
CA GLY A 388 -5.97 18.92 -22.69
C GLY A 388 -5.31 17.68 -22.06
N ARG A 389 -5.75 17.23 -20.88
CA ARG A 389 -5.35 15.96 -20.25
C ARG A 389 -3.84 15.80 -20.00
N LYS A 390 -3.12 16.92 -19.83
CA LYS A 390 -1.65 16.90 -19.67
C LYS A 390 -1.25 16.42 -18.28
N ARG A 391 -2.01 16.78 -17.24
CA ARG A 391 -1.77 16.35 -15.86
C ARG A 391 -2.08 14.88 -15.70
N GLU A 392 -3.19 14.42 -16.26
CA GLU A 392 -3.56 13.02 -16.33
C GLU A 392 -2.46 12.20 -17.00
N ALA A 393 -2.02 12.59 -18.20
CA ALA A 393 -0.93 11.92 -18.91
C ALA A 393 0.39 11.89 -18.11
N HIS A 394 0.74 12.99 -17.43
CA HIS A 394 1.93 13.04 -16.57
C HIS A 394 1.81 12.10 -15.36
N MET A 395 0.65 12.06 -14.70
CA MET A 395 0.37 11.18 -13.56
C MET A 395 0.38 9.71 -13.98
N GLU A 396 -0.20 9.42 -15.12
CA GLU A 396 -0.20 8.11 -15.76
C GLU A 396 1.22 7.64 -16.08
N HIS A 397 2.02 8.49 -16.72
CA HIS A 397 3.41 8.18 -16.99
C HIS A 397 4.21 7.96 -15.69
N HIS A 398 3.99 8.80 -14.67
CA HIS A 398 4.63 8.64 -13.37
C HIS A 398 4.21 7.34 -12.66
N ALA A 399 2.92 6.97 -12.73
CA ALA A 399 2.40 5.72 -12.19
C ALA A 399 3.06 4.52 -12.87
N LEU A 400 3.17 4.52 -14.21
CA LEU A 400 3.86 3.48 -14.96
C LEU A 400 5.35 3.38 -14.60
N LEU A 401 6.04 4.52 -14.46
CA LEU A 401 7.44 4.56 -14.02
C LEU A 401 7.61 3.95 -12.63
N SER A 402 6.72 4.27 -11.70
CA SER A 402 6.73 3.75 -10.34
C SER A 402 6.44 2.24 -10.30
N TYR A 403 5.53 1.77 -11.14
CA TYR A 403 5.17 0.36 -11.32
C TYR A 403 6.36 -0.46 -11.84
N ARG A 404 6.95 -0.03 -12.96
CA ARG A 404 8.11 -0.70 -13.59
C ARG A 404 9.30 -0.78 -12.63
N ARG A 405 9.54 0.27 -11.85
CA ARG A 405 10.61 0.32 -10.84
C ARG A 405 10.31 -0.52 -9.59
N ARG A 406 9.08 -1.00 -9.40
CA ARG A 406 8.58 -1.57 -8.13
C ARG A 406 8.91 -0.64 -6.96
N ALA A 407 8.78 0.67 -7.18
CA ALA A 407 9.12 1.70 -6.19
C ALA A 407 7.84 2.14 -5.46
N TYR A 408 7.86 2.08 -4.13
CA TYR A 408 6.71 2.44 -3.30
C TYR A 408 7.10 3.01 -1.92
N PHE A 409 8.14 2.47 -1.29
CA PHE A 409 8.52 2.83 0.09
C PHE A 409 9.62 3.89 0.20
N TYR A 410 10.39 4.11 -0.87
CA TYR A 410 11.55 4.99 -0.88
C TYR A 410 11.58 5.83 -2.16
N PRO A 411 12.20 7.04 -2.12
CA PRO A 411 12.41 7.84 -3.32
C PRO A 411 13.05 7.05 -4.46
N PRO A 412 12.75 7.37 -5.73
CA PRO A 412 12.08 8.59 -6.19
C PRO A 412 10.54 8.54 -6.14
N CYS A 413 9.93 7.36 -5.97
CA CYS A 413 8.47 7.21 -5.96
C CYS A 413 8.04 6.63 -4.61
N VAL A 414 7.36 7.44 -3.80
CA VAL A 414 6.79 7.03 -2.51
C VAL A 414 5.27 7.09 -2.62
N GLY A 415 4.62 5.93 -2.48
CA GLY A 415 3.17 5.80 -2.51
C GLY A 415 2.56 5.82 -1.11
N THR A 416 1.23 5.90 -1.03
CA THR A 416 0.51 5.77 0.24
C THR A 416 0.40 4.30 0.61
N TYR A 417 1.01 3.88 1.72
CA TYR A 417 0.98 2.47 2.15
C TYR A 417 0.16 2.30 3.44
N MET A 418 -0.41 1.11 3.60
CA MET A 418 -1.19 0.65 4.75
C MET A 418 -0.42 -0.40 5.55
N ILE A 419 -0.85 -0.71 6.77
CA ILE A 419 -0.24 -1.80 7.55
C ILE A 419 -1.21 -2.99 7.59
N MET A 420 -0.76 -4.13 7.06
CA MET A 420 -1.51 -5.39 7.05
C MET A 420 -0.74 -6.46 7.79
N SER A 421 -1.47 -7.32 8.51
CA SER A 421 -0.94 -8.56 9.06
C SER A 421 -0.67 -9.60 7.96
N ALA A 422 0.18 -10.58 8.25
CA ALA A 422 0.39 -11.74 7.38
C ALA A 422 -0.91 -12.50 7.06
N GLU A 423 -1.88 -12.48 7.99
CA GLU A 423 -3.23 -13.05 7.82
C GLU A 423 -4.04 -12.30 6.74
N GLU A 424 -4.08 -10.96 6.81
CA GLU A 424 -4.75 -10.12 5.81
C GLU A 424 -4.08 -10.27 4.43
N LEU A 425 -2.75 -10.26 4.39
CA LEU A 425 -1.98 -10.46 3.16
C LEU A 425 -2.25 -11.83 2.52
N ALA A 426 -2.26 -12.89 3.32
CA ALA A 426 -2.63 -14.23 2.86
C ALA A 426 -4.06 -14.28 2.32
N THR A 427 -4.95 -13.42 2.80
CA THR A 427 -6.33 -13.39 2.32
C THR A 427 -6.40 -12.76 0.92
N ILE A 428 -5.71 -11.65 0.68
CA ILE A 428 -5.74 -10.93 -0.62
C ILE A 428 -4.78 -11.50 -1.67
N PHE A 429 -3.76 -12.26 -1.25
CA PHE A 429 -2.81 -12.93 -2.13
C PHE A 429 -2.54 -14.34 -1.61
N HIS A 430 -3.29 -15.31 -2.11
CA HIS A 430 -3.01 -16.73 -1.94
C HIS A 430 -3.26 -17.49 -3.23
N ILE A 431 -2.83 -18.75 -3.22
CA ILE A 431 -3.11 -19.68 -4.30
C ILE A 431 -4.55 -20.18 -4.11
N PRO A 432 -5.48 -19.89 -5.05
CA PRO A 432 -6.84 -20.36 -4.94
C PRO A 432 -6.87 -21.89 -5.00
N SER A 433 -7.81 -22.49 -4.28
CA SER A 433 -7.97 -23.95 -4.29
C SER A 433 -8.37 -24.45 -5.68
N SER A 434 -8.11 -25.75 -5.91
CA SER A 434 -8.47 -26.43 -7.16
C SER A 434 -9.94 -26.28 -7.59
N THR A 435 -10.81 -25.96 -6.63
CA THR A 435 -12.28 -25.89 -6.74
C THR A 435 -12.76 -24.54 -7.27
N VAL A 436 -11.93 -23.50 -7.14
CA VAL A 436 -12.15 -22.22 -7.81
C VAL A 436 -11.81 -22.43 -9.29
N ALA A 437 -12.83 -22.78 -10.07
CA ALA A 437 -12.78 -23.08 -11.49
C ALA A 437 -12.67 -21.80 -12.35
N SER A 438 -11.71 -20.92 -12.05
CA SER A 438 -11.42 -19.80 -12.95
C SER A 438 -10.52 -20.31 -14.09
N GLY A 439 -11.09 -20.40 -15.29
CA GLY A 439 -10.45 -20.94 -16.49
C GLY A 439 -9.19 -20.20 -16.95
N GLY A 440 -8.91 -19.00 -16.43
CA GLY A 440 -7.79 -18.15 -16.82
C GLY A 440 -6.46 -18.45 -16.13
N PHE A 441 -6.36 -19.46 -15.26
CA PHE A 441 -5.10 -19.77 -14.55
C PHE A 441 -4.23 -20.75 -15.36
N THR A 442 -3.00 -20.35 -15.70
CA THR A 442 -2.00 -21.22 -16.33
C THR A 442 -1.45 -22.25 -15.33
N ARG A 443 -2.20 -23.33 -15.11
CA ARG A 443 -1.81 -24.42 -14.18
C ARG A 443 -0.93 -25.46 -14.88
N ILE A 444 0.13 -25.89 -14.22
CA ILE A 444 0.92 -27.03 -14.68
C ILE A 444 0.13 -28.34 -14.51
N GLN A 445 0.26 -29.26 -15.46
CA GLN A 445 -0.54 -30.49 -15.51
C GLN A 445 -0.19 -31.48 -14.38
N SER A 446 1.05 -31.49 -13.90
CA SER A 446 1.51 -32.34 -12.79
C SER A 446 2.68 -31.68 -12.06
N ALA A 447 2.79 -31.87 -10.75
CA ALA A 447 4.00 -31.53 -10.01
C ALA A 447 5.15 -32.44 -10.54
N THR A 448 6.28 -31.85 -10.89
CA THR A 448 7.43 -32.61 -11.43
C THR A 448 8.07 -33.44 -10.31
N SER A 449 7.50 -34.60 -9.96
CA SER A 449 8.17 -35.57 -9.10
C SER A 449 9.21 -36.31 -9.94
N GLY A 450 10.49 -35.94 -9.82
CA GLY A 450 11.56 -36.81 -10.30
C GLY A 450 11.43 -38.19 -9.64
N ALA A 451 11.54 -39.25 -10.44
CA ALA A 451 11.44 -40.63 -9.95
C ALA A 451 12.46 -40.84 -8.80
N PRO A 452 12.09 -41.54 -7.70
CA PRO A 452 13.03 -41.85 -6.64
C PRO A 452 14.26 -42.55 -7.21
N GLY A 453 15.46 -42.02 -6.93
CA GLY A 453 16.73 -42.51 -7.49
C GLY A 453 17.20 -43.88 -6.99
N ASN A 454 16.29 -44.75 -6.56
CA ASN A 454 16.60 -46.03 -5.93
C ASN A 454 15.82 -47.20 -6.54
N LEU A 455 15.72 -47.22 -7.87
CA LEU A 455 15.37 -48.45 -8.58
C LEU A 455 16.65 -49.27 -8.77
N PRO A 456 16.71 -50.54 -8.29
CA PRO A 456 17.79 -51.44 -8.67
C PRO A 456 17.77 -51.62 -10.19
N THR A 457 18.96 -51.61 -10.79
CA THR A 457 19.16 -51.81 -12.24
C THR A 457 18.95 -53.26 -12.64
#